data_AF-A0A0Q4RM61-F1
#
_entry.id   AF-A0A0Q4RM61-F1
#
_cell.length_a   1.000
_cell.length_b   1.000
_cell.length_c   1.000
_cell.angle_alpha   90.00
_cell.angle_beta   90.00
_cell.angle_gamma   90.00
#
_symmetry.space_group_name_H-M   'P 1'
#
loop_
_entity.id
_entity.type
_entity.pdbx_description
1 polymer ?
#
loop_
_entity_poly.entity_id
_entity_poly.type
_entity_poly.pdbx_seq_one_letter_code
_entity_poly.pdbx_strand_id
1 'polypeptide(L)'
;MKKRIWKTILITAATIAVLLIGTVGFFYWKISSISLEDIQQRRAALVAEQDGTAPASEGAANQAELPSSLDSAVGKAEQIAGKTIKSDDALDVAAILLNSGLSFREMYILLGQSDEELTTEEKQAIRDLLLAKLTTEEIDALRSITKQYGKYLAIVDTNYPIEAVGEKDDAKRKAILEKAKQAKEDEGKQAAEANNQETASSQAGSAGKTDGAAKTDEPGKPSGGKANTATDNKTASQTKDTQSKTKSLNSKYESQLSALKGKCVSNANQLMTQVVAAINKSSELDEKALQGELLGKIAAAEASCDKQYQALINKAETEYKEAGIAFAKKSTWTQEYQSIKAEIRSSAINKLNAVQASG
;
A
#
# COMPACT_ATOMS: atom_id res chain seq x y z
N MET A 1 8.68 33.07 44.73
CA MET A 1 9.53 32.62 43.59
C MET A 1 9.03 31.33 42.92
N LYS A 2 8.70 30.24 43.64
CA LYS A 2 8.31 28.95 43.03
C LYS A 2 7.20 29.01 41.96
N LYS A 3 6.15 29.82 42.15
CA LYS A 3 5.04 29.95 41.17
C LYS A 3 5.46 30.60 39.84
N ARG A 4 6.50 31.45 39.81
CA ARG A 4 6.99 32.07 38.57
C ARG A 4 7.84 31.10 37.76
N ILE A 5 8.69 30.33 38.43
CA ILE A 5 9.56 29.31 37.82
C ILE A 5 8.72 28.22 37.12
N TRP A 6 7.65 27.75 37.78
CA TRP A 6 6.79 26.69 37.23
C TRP A 6 6.03 27.14 35.96
N LYS A 7 5.62 28.41 35.88
CA LYS A 7 4.99 28.97 34.68
C LYS A 7 5.95 29.03 33.50
N THR A 8 7.21 29.43 33.72
CA THR A 8 8.23 29.45 32.66
C THR A 8 8.49 28.04 32.12
N ILE A 9 8.63 27.03 32.97
CA ILE A 9 8.85 25.63 32.55
C ILE A 9 7.69 25.11 31.69
N LEU A 10 6.45 25.40 32.09
CA LEU A 10 5.26 24.99 31.32
C LEU A 10 5.21 25.64 29.94
N ILE A 11 5.57 26.92 29.84
CA ILE A 11 5.58 27.64 28.57
C ILE A 11 6.69 27.11 27.65
N THR A 12 7.91 26.90 28.16
CA THR A 12 8.99 26.31 27.34
C THR A 12 8.66 24.90 26.90
N ALA A 13 8.13 24.05 27.78
CA ALA A 13 7.71 22.70 27.42
C ALA A 13 6.61 22.70 26.34
N ALA A 14 5.62 23.59 26.46
CA ALA A 14 4.57 23.73 25.43
C ALA A 14 5.13 24.23 24.09
N THR A 15 6.09 25.17 24.12
CA THR A 15 6.70 25.71 22.89
C THR A 15 7.55 24.66 22.19
N ILE A 16 8.32 23.86 22.93
CA ILE A 16 9.09 22.73 22.39
C ILE A 16 8.15 21.68 21.81
N ALA A 17 7.06 21.34 22.51
CA ALA A 17 6.08 20.38 22.00
C ALA A 17 5.44 20.85 20.68
N VAL A 18 5.10 22.14 20.55
CA VAL A 18 4.56 22.71 19.29
C VAL A 18 5.61 22.68 18.18
N LEU A 19 6.86 23.04 18.47
CA LEU A 19 7.95 22.96 17.47
C LEU A 19 8.19 21.53 17.00
N LEU A 20 8.19 20.54 17.90
CA LEU A 20 8.34 19.13 17.55
C LEU A 20 7.16 18.62 16.71
N ILE A 21 5.92 18.99 17.05
CA ILE A 21 4.76 18.63 16.23
C ILE A 21 4.85 19.30 14.85
N GLY A 22 5.30 20.55 14.79
CA GLY A 22 5.47 21.30 13.55
C GLY A 22 6.55 20.73 12.63
N THR A 23 7.73 20.41 13.18
CA THR A 23 8.83 19.82 12.39
C THR A 23 8.43 18.48 11.82
N VAL A 24 7.76 17.63 12.59
CA VAL A 24 7.38 16.33 12.02
C VAL A 24 6.15 16.39 11.13
N GLY A 25 5.18 17.26 11.41
CA GLY A 25 4.11 17.55 10.46
C GLY A 25 4.67 17.98 9.10
N PHE A 26 5.73 18.81 9.12
CA PHE A 26 6.47 19.21 7.93
C PHE A 26 7.22 18.04 7.27
N PHE A 27 7.92 17.18 8.02
CA PHE A 27 8.59 16.00 7.46
C PHE A 27 7.61 15.00 6.84
N TYR A 28 6.50 14.72 7.52
CA TYR A 28 5.45 13.86 7.01
C TYR A 28 4.81 14.43 5.76
N TRP A 29 4.49 15.74 5.76
CA TRP A 29 4.01 16.44 4.58
C TRP A 29 5.03 16.38 3.44
N LYS A 30 6.32 16.60 3.72
CA LYS A 30 7.41 16.52 2.74
C LYS A 30 7.49 15.12 2.11
N ILE A 31 7.51 14.05 2.92
CA ILE A 31 7.59 12.66 2.42
C ILE A 31 6.34 12.28 1.62
N SER A 32 5.14 12.63 2.12
CA SER A 32 3.88 12.33 1.43
C SER A 32 3.65 13.20 0.18
N SER A 33 4.29 14.36 0.08
CA SER A 33 4.25 15.24 -1.09
C SER A 33 5.17 14.79 -2.23
N ILE A 34 6.11 13.88 -1.97
CA ILE A 34 6.94 13.29 -3.03
C ILE A 34 6.04 12.36 -3.84
N SER A 35 5.61 12.85 -5.00
CA SER A 35 4.80 12.07 -5.92
C SER A 35 5.68 11.08 -6.69
N LEU A 36 5.05 10.03 -7.22
CA LEU A 36 5.76 9.04 -8.04
C LEU A 36 6.42 9.69 -9.26
N GLU A 37 5.78 10.72 -9.83
CA GLU A 37 6.31 11.48 -10.96
C GLU A 37 7.60 12.21 -10.61
N ASP A 38 7.71 12.79 -9.41
CA ASP A 38 8.92 13.48 -8.97
C ASP A 38 10.09 12.50 -8.78
N ILE A 39 9.83 11.31 -8.22
CA ILE A 39 10.81 10.21 -8.14
C ILE A 39 11.28 9.79 -9.54
N GLN A 40 10.32 9.58 -10.46
CA GLN A 40 10.64 9.18 -11.83
C GLN A 40 11.43 10.26 -12.59
N GLN A 41 11.09 11.54 -12.41
CA GLN A 41 11.80 12.67 -13.01
C GLN A 41 13.23 12.79 -12.49
N ARG A 42 13.44 12.70 -11.17
CA ARG A 42 14.79 12.67 -10.58
C ARG A 42 15.62 11.53 -11.13
N ARG A 43 15.03 10.34 -11.28
CA ARG A 43 15.71 9.17 -11.86
C ARG A 43 16.05 9.36 -13.33
N ALA A 44 15.11 9.87 -14.13
CA ALA A 44 15.35 10.16 -15.54
C ALA A 44 16.52 11.14 -15.70
N ALA A 45 16.60 12.16 -14.83
CA ALA A 45 17.72 13.09 -14.80
C ALA A 45 19.05 12.39 -14.43
N LEU A 46 19.06 11.54 -13.40
CA LEU A 46 20.26 10.78 -13.00
C LEU A 46 20.75 9.82 -14.09
N VAL A 47 19.84 9.16 -14.81
CA VAL A 47 20.19 8.29 -15.95
C VAL A 47 20.77 9.12 -17.10
N ALA A 48 20.16 10.27 -17.42
CA ALA A 48 20.68 11.17 -18.44
C ALA A 48 22.06 11.74 -18.08
N GLU A 49 22.33 11.98 -16.79
CA GLU A 49 23.64 12.40 -16.30
C GLU A 49 24.69 11.28 -16.42
N GLN A 50 24.33 10.03 -16.07
CA GLN A 50 25.20 8.87 -16.27
C GLN A 50 25.54 8.60 -17.73
N ASP A 51 24.58 8.82 -18.63
CA ASP A 51 24.77 8.68 -20.08
C ASP A 51 25.46 9.89 -20.72
N GLY A 52 25.85 10.90 -19.92
CA GLY A 52 26.55 12.11 -20.38
C GLY A 52 25.71 13.01 -21.27
N THR A 53 24.38 12.84 -21.28
CA THR A 53 23.44 13.59 -22.12
C THR A 53 22.85 14.82 -21.43
N ALA A 54 22.97 14.91 -20.10
CA ALA A 54 22.53 16.08 -19.33
C ALA A 54 23.73 16.91 -18.82
N PRO A 55 23.64 18.25 -18.82
CA PRO A 55 24.63 19.10 -18.14
C PRO A 55 24.63 18.79 -16.64
N ALA A 56 25.81 18.66 -16.04
CA ALA A 56 25.97 18.39 -14.62
C ALA A 56 25.16 19.39 -13.79
N SER A 57 24.23 18.87 -13.00
CA SER A 57 23.38 19.68 -12.12
C SER A 57 24.24 20.28 -11.01
N GLU A 58 24.42 21.61 -11.01
CA GLU A 58 25.11 22.35 -9.94
C GLU A 58 24.34 22.33 -8.59
N GLY A 59 23.24 21.57 -8.48
CA GLY A 59 22.40 21.45 -7.27
C GLY A 59 22.77 20.33 -6.30
N ALA A 60 23.83 19.55 -6.54
CA ALA A 60 24.14 18.33 -5.78
C ALA A 60 24.63 18.55 -4.31
N ALA A 61 24.69 19.79 -3.82
CA ALA A 61 25.27 20.12 -2.52
C ALA A 61 24.32 19.95 -1.32
N ASN A 62 23.03 19.65 -1.54
CA ASN A 62 22.08 19.40 -0.45
C ASN A 62 21.55 17.96 -0.52
N GLN A 63 22.41 16.98 -0.21
CA GLN A 63 21.94 15.62 0.05
C GLN A 63 20.96 15.66 1.22
N ALA A 64 19.76 15.12 1.04
CA ALA A 64 18.82 15.03 2.15
C ALA A 64 19.41 14.09 3.21
N GLU A 65 19.60 14.60 4.42
CA GLU A 65 19.97 13.74 5.55
C GLU A 65 18.83 12.74 5.79
N LEU A 66 19.19 11.46 5.89
CA LEU A 66 18.26 10.41 6.28
C LEU A 66 17.75 10.69 7.70
N PRO A 67 16.45 10.56 7.96
CA PRO A 67 15.98 10.57 9.33
C PRO A 67 16.57 9.36 10.06
N SER A 68 17.08 9.57 11.27
CA SER A 68 17.75 8.54 12.08
C SER A 68 16.92 7.26 12.29
N SER A 69 15.59 7.36 12.19
CA SER A 69 14.68 6.21 12.23
C SER A 69 14.89 5.21 11.08
N LEU A 70 15.47 5.64 9.96
CA LEU A 70 15.76 4.79 8.79
C LEU A 70 17.20 4.27 8.79
N ASP A 71 18.13 4.87 9.53
CA ASP A 71 19.56 4.51 9.48
C ASP A 71 19.81 3.03 9.75
N SER A 72 19.10 2.42 10.70
CA SER A 72 19.21 0.99 10.99
C SER A 72 18.72 0.10 9.85
N ALA A 73 17.60 0.47 9.20
CA ALA A 73 17.06 -0.25 8.05
C ALA A 73 17.95 -0.08 6.82
N VAL A 74 18.46 1.14 6.58
CA VAL A 74 19.40 1.44 5.49
C VAL A 74 20.70 0.69 5.71
N GLY A 75 21.30 0.73 6.91
CA GLY A 75 22.53 0.01 7.22
C GLY A 75 22.41 -1.52 7.03
N LYS A 76 21.27 -2.12 7.41
CA LYS A 76 20.98 -3.52 7.09
C LYS A 76 20.88 -3.76 5.57
N ALA A 77 20.18 -2.89 4.86
CA ALA A 77 20.04 -3.00 3.41
C ALA A 77 21.40 -2.84 2.71
N GLU A 78 22.29 -1.97 3.19
CA GLU A 78 23.67 -1.81 2.72
C GLU A 78 24.49 -3.07 2.96
N GLN A 79 24.36 -3.69 4.13
CA GLN A 79 25.00 -4.97 4.45
C GLN A 79 24.55 -6.09 3.49
N ILE A 80 23.26 -6.14 3.16
CA ILE A 80 22.70 -7.13 2.21
C ILE A 80 23.11 -6.83 0.77
N ALA A 81 23.14 -5.56 0.39
CA ALA A 81 23.53 -5.09 -0.94
C ALA A 81 25.05 -5.20 -1.18
N GLY A 82 25.85 -5.16 -0.10
CA GLY A 82 27.30 -5.02 -0.17
C GLY A 82 27.74 -3.66 -0.72
N LYS A 83 26.87 -2.65 -0.67
CA LYS A 83 27.07 -1.30 -1.21
C LYS A 83 26.34 -0.26 -0.37
N THR A 84 26.93 0.92 -0.21
CA THR A 84 26.29 2.09 0.41
C THR A 84 25.05 2.49 -0.40
N ILE A 85 23.93 2.71 0.29
CA ILE A 85 22.66 3.12 -0.30
C ILE A 85 22.55 4.63 -0.14
N LYS A 86 22.27 5.33 -1.24
CA LYS A 86 22.10 6.79 -1.21
C LYS A 86 20.88 7.14 -0.36
N SER A 87 21.01 8.18 0.46
CA SER A 87 19.93 8.71 1.29
C SER A 87 18.65 9.00 0.50
N ASP A 88 18.78 9.63 -0.66
CA ASP A 88 17.64 9.94 -1.54
C ASP A 88 16.92 8.68 -2.01
N ASP A 89 17.66 7.59 -2.27
CA ASP A 89 17.08 6.34 -2.74
C ASP A 89 16.33 5.60 -1.63
N ALA A 90 16.88 5.61 -0.41
CA ALA A 90 16.22 5.08 0.77
C ALA A 90 14.94 5.87 1.10
N LEU A 91 14.96 7.20 0.95
CA LEU A 91 13.79 8.06 1.09
C LEU A 91 12.74 7.78 0.00
N ASP A 92 13.15 7.63 -1.26
CA ASP A 92 12.25 7.29 -2.36
C ASP A 92 11.57 5.93 -2.12
N VAL A 93 12.32 4.90 -1.69
CA VAL A 93 11.76 3.58 -1.36
C VAL A 93 10.77 3.69 -0.20
N ALA A 94 11.14 4.42 0.86
CA ALA A 94 10.24 4.62 2.00
C ALA A 94 8.95 5.35 1.59
N ALA A 95 9.06 6.40 0.75
CA ALA A 95 7.92 7.14 0.24
C ALA A 95 6.99 6.25 -0.60
N ILE A 96 7.54 5.44 -1.50
CA ILE A 96 6.77 4.46 -2.28
C ILE A 96 6.03 3.51 -1.33
N LEU A 97 6.74 2.82 -0.43
CA LEU A 97 6.14 1.84 0.48
C LEU A 97 5.06 2.45 1.38
N LEU A 98 5.25 3.68 1.86
CA LEU A 98 4.26 4.39 2.67
C LEU A 98 3.01 4.78 1.87
N ASN A 99 3.19 5.20 0.61
CA ASN A 99 2.08 5.60 -0.26
C ASN A 99 1.28 4.42 -0.81
N SER A 100 1.89 3.23 -0.96
CA SER A 100 1.22 2.01 -1.42
C SER A 100 0.22 1.42 -0.40
N GLY A 101 -0.02 2.10 0.73
CA GLY A 101 -1.01 1.67 1.73
C GLY A 101 -0.61 0.39 2.47
N LEU A 102 0.69 0.06 2.50
CA LEU A 102 1.24 -0.96 3.38
C LEU A 102 1.04 -0.55 4.84
N SER A 103 0.68 -1.51 5.67
CA SER A 103 0.58 -1.33 7.11
C SER A 103 1.93 -1.39 7.79
N PHE A 104 2.05 -0.87 9.02
CA PHE A 104 3.32 -1.03 9.75
C PHE A 104 3.67 -2.49 9.99
N ARG A 105 2.68 -3.34 10.23
CA ARG A 105 2.89 -4.77 10.36
C ARG A 105 3.44 -5.35 9.05
N GLU A 106 2.85 -4.99 7.93
CA GLU A 106 3.28 -5.44 6.59
C GLU A 106 4.69 -4.91 6.28
N MET A 107 4.96 -3.63 6.51
CA MET A 107 6.28 -3.04 6.36
C MET A 107 7.30 -3.65 7.32
N TYR A 108 6.91 -4.04 8.53
CA TYR A 108 7.78 -4.75 9.47
C TYR A 108 8.12 -6.16 8.99
N ILE A 109 7.15 -6.88 8.42
CA ILE A 109 7.38 -8.16 7.75
C ILE A 109 8.39 -7.97 6.59
N LEU A 110 8.25 -6.89 5.82
CA LEU A 110 9.17 -6.57 4.72
C LEU A 110 10.58 -6.16 5.18
N LEU A 111 10.69 -5.39 6.26
CA LEU A 111 11.95 -4.85 6.77
C LEU A 111 12.81 -5.88 7.51
N GLY A 112 12.31 -7.10 7.70
CA GLY A 112 13.13 -8.23 8.09
C GLY A 112 13.73 -8.09 9.49
N GLN A 113 12.99 -8.61 10.48
CA GLN A 113 13.64 -9.38 11.54
C GLN A 113 14.02 -10.80 11.08
N SER A 114 13.97 -11.09 9.77
CA SER A 114 14.46 -12.35 9.21
C SER A 114 15.97 -12.28 9.04
N ASP A 115 16.65 -12.42 10.17
CA ASP A 115 18.05 -12.82 10.29
C ASP A 115 18.22 -14.26 9.73
N GLU A 116 17.10 -14.98 9.59
CA GLU A 116 16.95 -16.36 9.13
C GLU A 116 16.49 -16.46 7.67
N GLU A 117 16.79 -17.61 7.05
CA GLU A 117 16.32 -17.96 5.70
C GLU A 117 14.79 -18.03 5.69
N LEU A 118 14.13 -17.01 5.10
CA LEU A 118 12.67 -17.01 4.89
C LEU A 118 12.24 -18.30 4.18
N THR A 119 11.16 -18.92 4.64
CA THR A 119 10.63 -20.10 3.95
C THR A 119 10.02 -19.70 2.60
N THR A 120 9.82 -20.68 1.73
CA THR A 120 9.16 -20.45 0.42
C THR A 120 7.77 -19.84 0.59
N GLU A 121 7.02 -20.28 1.61
CA GLU A 121 5.68 -19.77 1.92
C GLU A 121 5.71 -18.32 2.38
N GLU A 122 6.68 -17.94 3.22
CA GLU A 122 6.85 -16.56 3.67
C GLU A 122 7.26 -15.63 2.53
N LYS A 123 8.19 -16.08 1.67
CA LYS A 123 8.56 -15.35 0.45
C LYS A 123 7.36 -15.16 -0.47
N GLN A 124 6.54 -16.19 -0.64
CA GLN A 124 5.32 -16.11 -1.46
C GLN A 124 4.30 -15.14 -0.83
N ALA A 125 4.08 -15.19 0.48
CA ALA A 125 3.20 -14.26 1.17
C ALA A 125 3.66 -12.79 1.04
N ILE A 126 4.98 -12.56 1.09
CA ILE A 126 5.57 -11.23 0.83
C ILE A 126 5.33 -10.81 -0.61
N ARG A 127 5.56 -11.69 -1.59
CA ARG A 127 5.27 -11.42 -3.01
C ARG A 127 3.81 -11.02 -3.20
N ASP A 128 2.88 -11.81 -2.68
CA ASP A 128 1.45 -11.58 -2.85
C ASP A 128 1.03 -10.26 -2.20
N LEU A 129 1.56 -9.97 -1.01
CA LEU A 129 1.35 -8.70 -0.33
C LEU A 129 1.85 -7.52 -1.15
N LEU A 130 3.07 -7.58 -1.68
CA LEU A 130 3.65 -6.52 -2.49
C LEU A 130 2.84 -6.30 -3.77
N LEU A 131 2.52 -7.38 -4.51
CA LEU A 131 1.73 -7.31 -5.74
C LEU A 131 0.29 -6.82 -5.50
N ALA A 132 -0.28 -7.07 -4.32
CA ALA A 132 -1.62 -6.59 -3.97
C ALA A 132 -1.66 -5.11 -3.56
N LYS A 133 -0.53 -4.56 -3.09
CA LYS A 133 -0.46 -3.21 -2.51
C LYS A 133 0.19 -2.20 -3.44
N LEU A 134 1.22 -2.62 -4.16
CA LEU A 134 1.95 -1.77 -5.09
C LEU A 134 1.33 -1.84 -6.47
N THR A 135 1.20 -0.68 -7.09
CA THR A 135 0.92 -0.52 -8.51
C THR A 135 2.11 -0.97 -9.36
N THR A 136 1.88 -1.24 -10.65
CA THR A 136 2.94 -1.62 -11.59
C THR A 136 4.02 -0.53 -11.66
N GLU A 137 3.61 0.73 -11.65
CA GLU A 137 4.49 1.89 -11.73
C GLU A 137 5.36 2.03 -10.48
N GLU A 138 4.79 1.77 -9.28
CA GLU A 138 5.56 1.73 -8.03
C GLU A 138 6.55 0.55 -8.02
N ILE A 139 6.14 -0.62 -8.50
CA ILE A 139 7.02 -1.79 -8.63
C ILE A 139 8.20 -1.49 -9.54
N ASP A 140 7.95 -0.87 -10.69
CA ASP A 140 9.01 -0.54 -11.65
C ASP A 140 9.93 0.56 -11.11
N ALA A 141 9.39 1.54 -10.38
CA ALA A 141 10.19 2.52 -9.65
C ALA A 141 11.11 1.83 -8.62
N LEU A 142 10.57 0.93 -7.79
CA LEU A 142 11.37 0.16 -6.83
C LEU A 142 12.45 -0.68 -7.52
N ARG A 143 12.12 -1.39 -8.60
CA ARG A 143 13.09 -2.17 -9.39
C ARG A 143 14.21 -1.30 -9.94
N SER A 144 13.87 -0.11 -10.44
CA SER A 144 14.84 0.86 -10.95
C SER A 144 15.81 1.30 -9.84
N ILE A 145 15.27 1.64 -8.66
CA ILE A 145 16.06 2.03 -7.49
C ILE A 145 16.98 0.88 -7.04
N THR A 146 16.48 -0.35 -6.94
CA THR A 146 17.28 -1.46 -6.39
C THR A 146 18.32 -2.00 -7.40
N LYS A 147 18.08 -1.84 -8.71
CA LYS A 147 18.97 -2.33 -9.77
C LYS A 147 20.41 -1.83 -9.64
N GLN A 148 20.61 -0.55 -9.33
CA GLN A 148 21.96 0.02 -9.16
C GLN A 148 22.75 -0.62 -8.00
N TYR A 149 22.03 -1.17 -7.02
CA TYR A 149 22.60 -1.89 -5.88
C TYR A 149 22.86 -3.37 -6.17
N GLY A 150 22.67 -3.83 -7.42
CA GLY A 150 22.90 -5.22 -7.82
C GLY A 150 21.85 -6.19 -7.26
N LYS A 151 20.76 -5.67 -6.69
CA LYS A 151 19.63 -6.46 -6.21
C LYS A 151 18.43 -6.13 -7.08
N TYR A 152 18.06 -7.04 -7.96
CA TYR A 152 16.77 -6.94 -8.62
C TYR A 152 15.69 -7.32 -7.59
N LEU A 153 14.58 -6.59 -7.55
CA LEU A 153 13.44 -6.91 -6.69
C LEU A 153 12.71 -8.16 -7.22
N ALA A 154 13.42 -9.28 -7.38
CA ALA A 154 12.94 -10.50 -8.02
C ALA A 154 11.73 -11.11 -7.31
N ILE A 155 11.52 -10.76 -6.04
CA ILE A 155 10.35 -11.18 -5.27
C ILE A 155 9.04 -10.69 -5.88
N VAL A 156 9.02 -9.54 -6.55
CA VAL A 156 7.80 -9.00 -7.21
C VAL A 156 7.66 -9.46 -8.67
N ASP A 157 8.57 -10.27 -9.19
CA ASP A 157 8.43 -10.85 -10.53
C ASP A 157 7.67 -12.18 -10.44
N THR A 158 6.43 -12.19 -10.91
CA THR A 158 5.56 -13.38 -10.94
C THR A 158 6.16 -14.52 -11.76
N ASN A 159 7.03 -14.21 -12.72
CA ASN A 159 7.68 -15.23 -13.55
C ASN A 159 8.96 -15.80 -12.92
N TYR A 160 9.47 -15.17 -11.87
CA TYR A 160 10.67 -15.60 -11.18
C TYR A 160 10.35 -16.69 -10.12
N PRO A 161 11.03 -17.84 -10.11
CA PRO A 161 10.80 -18.88 -9.12
C PRO A 161 11.03 -18.37 -7.70
N ILE A 162 10.07 -18.59 -6.80
CA ILE A 162 10.12 -18.01 -5.45
C ILE A 162 11.26 -18.61 -4.62
N GLU A 163 11.62 -19.86 -4.88
CA GLU A 163 12.71 -20.59 -4.22
C GLU A 163 14.07 -19.98 -4.52
N ALA A 164 14.23 -19.38 -5.71
CA ALA A 164 15.45 -18.69 -6.12
C ALA A 164 15.60 -17.31 -5.44
N VAL A 165 14.53 -16.76 -4.88
CA VAL A 165 14.57 -15.45 -4.21
C VAL A 165 15.36 -15.57 -2.91
N GLY A 166 16.41 -14.77 -2.78
CA GLY A 166 17.27 -14.75 -1.59
C GLY A 166 18.31 -15.88 -1.50
N GLU A 167 18.38 -16.78 -2.49
CA GLU A 167 19.41 -17.81 -2.55
C GLU A 167 20.80 -17.18 -2.79
N LYS A 168 21.70 -17.36 -1.82
CA LYS A 168 23.04 -16.77 -1.80
C LYS A 168 24.01 -17.55 -2.69
N ASP A 169 23.79 -18.86 -2.86
CA ASP A 169 24.62 -19.71 -3.72
C ASP A 169 24.19 -19.58 -5.18
N ASP A 170 25.06 -18.98 -5.99
CA ASP A 170 24.83 -18.78 -7.43
C ASP A 170 24.56 -20.07 -8.20
N ALA A 171 25.18 -21.20 -7.80
CA ALA A 171 25.00 -22.49 -8.47
C ALA A 171 23.61 -23.07 -8.16
N LYS A 172 23.18 -23.03 -6.88
CA LYS A 172 21.82 -23.43 -6.50
C LYS A 172 20.76 -22.56 -7.15
N ARG A 173 20.95 -21.24 -7.13
CA ARG A 173 20.03 -20.29 -7.77
C ARG A 173 19.89 -20.59 -9.26
N LYS A 174 20.99 -20.84 -9.97
CA LYS A 174 20.96 -21.22 -11.39
C LYS A 174 20.25 -22.56 -11.61
N ALA A 175 20.50 -23.57 -10.77
CA ALA A 175 19.83 -24.86 -10.88
C ALA A 175 18.31 -24.75 -10.70
N ILE A 176 17.83 -23.93 -9.74
CA ILE A 176 16.41 -23.64 -9.55
C ILE A 176 15.81 -22.96 -10.79
N LEU A 177 16.50 -21.96 -11.35
CA LEU A 177 16.05 -21.25 -12.55
C LEU A 177 15.95 -22.16 -13.78
N GLU A 178 16.96 -23.00 -14.03
CA GLU A 178 16.93 -23.97 -15.13
C GLU A 178 15.82 -25.00 -14.95
N LYS A 179 15.63 -25.53 -13.72
CA LYS A 179 14.54 -26.46 -13.41
C LYS A 179 13.16 -25.82 -13.65
N ALA A 180 12.97 -24.57 -13.21
CA ALA A 180 11.72 -23.86 -13.43
C ALA A 180 11.47 -23.54 -14.90
N LYS A 181 12.53 -23.26 -15.68
CA LYS A 181 12.43 -23.06 -17.12
C LYS A 181 12.03 -24.35 -17.84
N GLN A 182 12.67 -25.47 -17.51
CA GLN A 182 12.32 -26.79 -18.06
C GLN A 182 10.87 -27.17 -17.74
N ALA A 183 10.42 -26.96 -16.50
CA ALA A 183 9.03 -27.20 -16.10
C ALA A 183 8.02 -26.38 -16.94
N LYS A 184 8.30 -25.10 -17.21
CA LYS A 184 7.45 -24.25 -18.06
C LYS A 184 7.43 -24.71 -19.53
N GLU A 185 8.57 -25.17 -20.05
CA GLU A 185 8.65 -25.71 -21.42
C GLU A 185 7.86 -27.03 -21.56
N ASP A 186 7.90 -27.88 -20.54
CA ASP A 186 7.18 -29.15 -20.52
C ASP A 186 5.65 -28.95 -20.34
N GLU A 187 5.23 -28.01 -19.49
CA GLU A 187 3.83 -27.59 -19.37
C GLU A 187 3.28 -27.02 -20.70
N GLY A 188 4.08 -26.21 -21.39
CA GLY A 188 3.72 -25.66 -22.70
C GLY A 188 3.52 -26.73 -23.77
N LYS A 189 4.36 -27.79 -23.77
CA LYS A 189 4.22 -28.93 -24.69
C LYS A 189 2.96 -29.75 -24.37
N GLN A 190 2.68 -30.02 -23.09
CA GLN A 190 1.47 -30.75 -22.69
C GLN A 190 0.19 -29.98 -23.02
N ALA A 191 0.17 -28.65 -22.85
CA ALA A 191 -0.96 -27.82 -23.24
C ALA A 191 -1.18 -27.78 -24.78
N ALA A 192 -0.10 -27.82 -25.57
CA ALA A 192 -0.19 -27.87 -27.02
C ALA A 192 -0.68 -29.24 -27.55
N GLU A 193 -0.31 -30.34 -26.89
CA GLU A 193 -0.81 -31.69 -27.23
C GLU A 193 -2.28 -31.89 -26.85
N ALA A 194 -2.71 -31.35 -25.69
CA ALA A 194 -4.12 -31.40 -25.27
C ALA A 194 -5.05 -30.68 -26.25
N ASN A 195 -4.61 -29.56 -26.84
CA ASN A 195 -5.42 -28.78 -27.78
C ASN A 195 -5.52 -29.42 -29.19
N ASN A 196 -4.63 -30.35 -29.53
CA ASN A 196 -4.68 -31.10 -30.80
C ASN A 196 -5.56 -32.36 -30.73
N GLN A 197 -5.95 -32.82 -29.53
CA GLN A 197 -6.73 -34.05 -29.37
C GLN A 197 -8.26 -33.82 -29.35
N GLU A 198 -8.72 -32.57 -29.14
CA GLU A 198 -10.16 -32.25 -29.10
C GLU A 198 -10.76 -31.92 -30.48
N THR A 199 -9.94 -31.69 -31.51
CA THR A 199 -10.41 -31.36 -32.87
C THR A 199 -10.73 -32.60 -33.75
N ALA A 200 -10.48 -33.82 -33.26
CA ALA A 200 -10.68 -35.05 -34.04
C ALA A 200 -11.96 -35.85 -33.71
N SER A 201 -12.78 -35.41 -32.73
CA SER A 201 -13.91 -36.20 -32.20
C SER A 201 -15.29 -35.55 -32.36
N SER A 202 -15.50 -34.67 -33.35
CA SER A 202 -16.83 -34.06 -33.61
C SER A 202 -17.28 -34.05 -35.07
N GLN A 203 -16.70 -34.87 -35.94
CA GLN A 203 -17.16 -35.02 -37.33
C GLN A 203 -17.76 -36.41 -37.58
N ALA A 204 -18.86 -36.74 -36.91
CA ALA A 204 -19.74 -37.83 -37.31
C ALA A 204 -21.18 -37.59 -36.82
N GLY A 205 -22.00 -36.97 -37.69
CA GLY A 205 -23.45 -37.11 -37.65
C GLY A 205 -24.22 -35.81 -37.45
N SER A 206 -24.66 -35.19 -38.55
CA SER A 206 -26.11 -34.96 -38.80
C SER A 206 -26.30 -34.28 -40.16
N ALA A 207 -26.77 -35.07 -41.13
CA ALA A 207 -27.30 -34.57 -42.38
C ALA A 207 -28.76 -34.16 -42.15
N GLY A 208 -29.05 -32.87 -42.28
CA GLY A 208 -30.39 -32.30 -42.12
C GLY A 208 -30.58 -31.07 -43.00
N LYS A 209 -31.03 -31.33 -44.23
CA LYS A 209 -31.40 -30.40 -45.30
C LYS A 209 -32.62 -29.54 -44.91
N THR A 210 -32.62 -28.24 -45.18
CA THR A 210 -33.70 -27.53 -45.89
C THR A 210 -33.36 -26.09 -46.24
N ASP A 211 -33.80 -25.74 -47.44
CA ASP A 211 -33.62 -24.50 -48.19
C ASP A 211 -34.24 -23.26 -47.54
N GLY A 212 -33.74 -22.08 -47.91
CA GLY A 212 -34.45 -20.82 -47.66
C GLY A 212 -33.60 -19.57 -47.91
N ALA A 213 -33.52 -19.16 -49.17
CA ALA A 213 -32.93 -17.89 -49.60
C ALA A 213 -33.71 -16.65 -49.10
N ALA A 214 -33.02 -15.55 -48.79
CA ALA A 214 -33.36 -14.18 -49.25
C ALA A 214 -32.42 -13.09 -48.67
N LYS A 215 -31.85 -12.29 -49.59
CA LYS A 215 -31.60 -10.83 -49.63
C LYS A 215 -31.52 -10.06 -48.29
N THR A 216 -30.41 -9.38 -47.97
CA THR A 216 -30.04 -8.01 -48.40
C THR A 216 -31.19 -6.99 -48.25
N ASP A 217 -31.11 -6.10 -47.26
CA ASP A 217 -31.12 -4.63 -47.48
C ASP A 217 -30.91 -3.83 -46.18
N GLU A 218 -30.29 -2.67 -46.40
CA GLU A 218 -29.81 -1.64 -45.48
C GLU A 218 -30.95 -0.59 -45.20
N PRO A 219 -30.70 0.65 -44.71
CA PRO A 219 -31.29 1.19 -43.49
C PRO A 219 -32.47 2.18 -43.72
N GLY A 220 -33.53 2.03 -42.93
CA GLY A 220 -34.71 2.91 -42.96
C GLY A 220 -34.90 3.74 -41.67
N LYS A 221 -34.72 5.06 -41.78
CA LYS A 221 -35.18 6.11 -40.84
C LYS A 221 -36.62 6.53 -41.20
N PRO A 222 -37.24 7.47 -40.45
CA PRO A 222 -38.14 7.29 -39.32
C PRO A 222 -39.63 7.32 -39.73
N SER A 223 -40.50 6.56 -39.05
CA SER A 223 -41.96 6.74 -39.17
C SER A 223 -42.57 7.09 -37.83
N GLY A 224 -43.14 8.29 -37.77
CA GLY A 224 -43.97 8.77 -36.67
C GLY A 224 -45.23 7.92 -36.50
N GLY A 225 -45.63 7.75 -35.24
CA GLY A 225 -46.79 6.98 -34.86
C GLY A 225 -47.27 7.37 -33.47
N LYS A 226 -48.15 8.38 -33.46
CA LYS A 226 -49.23 8.67 -32.50
C LYS A 226 -49.00 8.45 -30.99
N ALA A 227 -49.03 9.62 -30.33
CA ALA A 227 -49.40 9.84 -28.94
C ALA A 227 -50.39 8.81 -28.36
N ASN A 228 -49.95 8.16 -27.29
CA ASN A 228 -50.85 7.68 -26.25
C ASN A 228 -50.35 8.24 -24.92
N THR A 229 -50.89 9.41 -24.58
CA THR A 229 -50.61 10.14 -23.35
C THR A 229 -51.38 9.48 -22.20
N ALA A 230 -50.78 8.45 -21.61
CA ALA A 230 -51.09 8.01 -20.25
C ALA A 230 -49.80 8.16 -19.44
N THR A 231 -49.49 9.42 -19.11
CA THR A 231 -48.37 9.79 -18.24
C THR A 231 -48.73 9.38 -16.82
N ASP A 232 -48.42 8.14 -16.48
CA ASP A 232 -48.42 7.65 -15.11
C ASP A 232 -47.40 8.44 -14.30
N ASN A 233 -47.92 9.26 -13.39
CA ASN A 233 -47.22 10.20 -12.52
C ASN A 233 -46.46 9.49 -11.37
N LYS A 234 -46.02 8.23 -11.56
CA LYS A 234 -45.49 7.35 -10.50
C LYS A 234 -43.96 7.41 -10.35
N THR A 235 -43.25 7.90 -11.36
CA THR A 235 -41.78 7.97 -11.37
C THR A 235 -41.22 9.06 -10.45
N ALA A 236 -41.96 10.16 -10.21
CA ALA A 236 -41.49 11.27 -9.38
C ALA A 236 -41.47 10.95 -7.87
N SER A 237 -42.22 9.93 -7.42
CA SER A 237 -42.28 9.57 -6.00
C SER A 237 -41.16 8.62 -5.57
N GLN A 238 -40.69 7.72 -6.45
CA GLN A 238 -39.60 6.79 -6.13
C GLN A 238 -38.24 7.50 -5.96
N THR A 239 -37.99 8.60 -6.67
CA THR A 239 -36.70 9.31 -6.58
C THR A 239 -36.51 10.00 -5.23
N LYS A 240 -37.58 10.53 -4.63
CA LYS A 240 -37.53 11.20 -3.31
C LYS A 240 -37.26 10.21 -2.17
N ASP A 241 -37.89 9.03 -2.21
CA ASP A 241 -37.71 8.01 -1.18
C ASP A 241 -36.29 7.43 -1.19
N THR A 242 -35.74 7.17 -2.38
CA THR A 242 -34.35 6.71 -2.53
C THR A 242 -33.35 7.74 -2.01
N GLN A 243 -33.53 9.02 -2.37
CA GLN A 243 -32.64 10.10 -1.90
C GLN A 243 -32.68 10.26 -0.37
N SER A 244 -33.86 10.19 0.24
CA SER A 244 -34.01 10.25 1.69
C SER A 244 -33.29 9.09 2.39
N LYS A 245 -33.49 7.86 1.88
CA LYS A 245 -32.80 6.66 2.39
C LYS A 245 -31.27 6.75 2.23
N THR A 246 -30.78 7.19 1.07
CA THR A 246 -29.34 7.41 0.85
C THR A 246 -28.76 8.39 1.87
N LYS A 247 -29.44 9.52 2.12
CA LYS A 247 -28.99 10.52 3.10
C LYS A 247 -28.97 9.95 4.53
N SER A 248 -29.98 9.17 4.89
CA SER A 248 -30.05 8.51 6.20
C SER A 248 -28.93 7.48 6.40
N LEU A 249 -28.67 6.63 5.40
CA LEU A 249 -27.59 5.64 5.47
C LEU A 249 -26.21 6.33 5.51
N ASN A 250 -25.98 7.36 4.69
CA ASN A 250 -24.76 8.14 4.72
C ASN A 250 -24.52 8.71 6.12
N SER A 251 -25.49 9.41 6.70
CA SER A 251 -25.34 10.03 8.02
C SER A 251 -25.08 9.00 9.13
N LYS A 252 -25.78 7.85 9.11
CA LYS A 252 -25.59 6.76 10.08
C LYS A 252 -24.15 6.26 10.07
N TYR A 253 -23.64 5.92 8.89
CA TYR A 253 -22.32 5.33 8.77
C TYR A 253 -21.17 6.34 8.84
N GLU A 254 -21.38 7.60 8.42
CA GLU A 254 -20.41 8.68 8.65
C GLU A 254 -20.20 8.91 10.16
N SER A 255 -21.28 8.89 10.96
CA SER A 255 -21.19 8.98 12.42
C SER A 255 -20.44 7.79 13.03
N GLN A 256 -20.75 6.56 12.59
CA GLN A 256 -20.05 5.36 13.07
C GLN A 256 -18.57 5.33 12.67
N LEU A 257 -18.25 5.77 11.45
CA LEU A 257 -16.88 5.89 10.98
C LEU A 257 -16.13 6.94 11.79
N SER A 258 -16.72 8.11 12.04
CA SER A 258 -16.13 9.15 12.90
C SER A 258 -15.86 8.65 14.32
N ALA A 259 -16.79 7.90 14.91
CA ALA A 259 -16.61 7.30 16.23
C ALA A 259 -15.49 6.26 16.24
N LEU A 260 -15.42 5.41 15.22
CA LEU A 260 -14.35 4.42 15.05
C LEU A 260 -12.98 5.11 14.93
N LYS A 261 -12.89 6.15 14.09
CA LYS A 261 -11.69 6.97 13.90
C LYS A 261 -11.19 7.54 15.23
N GLY A 262 -12.08 8.20 15.99
CA GLY A 262 -11.73 8.75 17.31
C GLY A 262 -11.25 7.68 18.30
N LYS A 263 -11.91 6.52 18.31
CA LYS A 263 -11.49 5.38 19.14
C LYS A 263 -10.11 4.85 18.75
N CYS A 264 -9.82 4.73 17.45
CA CYS A 264 -8.52 4.28 16.95
C CYS A 264 -7.39 5.22 17.33
N VAL A 265 -7.58 6.52 17.11
CA VAL A 265 -6.61 7.56 17.50
C VAL A 265 -6.39 7.56 19.01
N SER A 266 -7.47 7.49 19.80
CA SER A 266 -7.38 7.44 21.26
C SER A 266 -6.62 6.21 21.76
N ASN A 267 -6.93 5.01 21.23
CA ASN A 267 -6.26 3.77 21.61
C ASN A 267 -4.77 3.80 21.25
N ALA A 268 -4.44 4.31 20.07
CA ALA A 268 -3.06 4.47 19.65
C ALA A 268 -2.29 5.45 20.56
N ASN A 269 -2.89 6.60 20.89
CA ASN A 269 -2.29 7.58 21.80
C ASN A 269 -2.09 7.03 23.23
N GLN A 270 -3.04 6.25 23.73
CA GLN A 270 -2.92 5.57 25.02
C GLN A 270 -1.77 4.57 24.99
N LEU A 271 -1.70 3.74 23.95
CA LEU A 271 -0.63 2.77 23.80
C LEU A 271 0.73 3.47 23.73
N MET A 272 0.85 4.54 22.95
CA MET A 272 2.06 5.35 22.88
C MET A 272 2.50 5.89 24.24
N THR A 273 1.55 6.36 25.05
CA THR A 273 1.85 6.87 26.39
C THR A 273 2.38 5.76 27.30
N GLN A 274 1.79 4.56 27.23
CA GLN A 274 2.27 3.40 27.98
C GLN A 274 3.68 3.00 27.56
N VAL A 275 3.96 3.08 26.26
CA VAL A 275 5.26 2.75 25.69
C VAL A 275 6.30 3.73 26.17
N VAL A 276 6.09 5.04 25.96
CA VAL A 276 7.01 6.09 26.44
C VAL A 276 7.29 5.92 27.94
N ALA A 277 6.28 5.61 28.73
CA ALA A 277 6.44 5.34 30.16
C ALA A 277 7.26 4.08 30.46
N ALA A 278 7.18 3.04 29.61
CA ALA A 278 8.02 1.85 29.71
C ALA A 278 9.47 2.15 29.32
N ILE A 279 9.71 2.89 28.22
CA ILE A 279 11.06 3.30 27.81
C ILE A 279 11.75 4.06 28.94
N ASN A 280 11.08 5.07 29.51
CA ASN A 280 11.64 5.89 30.58
C ASN A 280 11.92 5.14 31.89
N LYS A 281 11.26 3.99 32.12
CA LYS A 281 11.49 3.14 33.30
C LYS A 281 12.64 2.16 33.11
N SER A 282 13.02 1.91 31.87
CA SER A 282 13.90 0.82 31.50
C SER A 282 15.20 1.36 30.93
N SER A 283 16.05 1.93 31.80
CA SER A 283 17.39 2.38 31.43
C SER A 283 18.35 1.23 31.06
N GLU A 284 17.93 -0.03 31.23
CA GLU A 284 18.72 -1.25 30.98
C GLU A 284 18.08 -2.22 29.97
N LEU A 285 16.91 -1.92 29.38
CA LEU A 285 16.34 -2.81 28.37
C LEU A 285 17.06 -2.66 27.03
N ASP A 286 17.35 -3.79 26.40
CA ASP A 286 17.81 -3.87 25.03
C ASP A 286 16.83 -3.11 24.11
N GLU A 287 17.33 -2.07 23.45
CA GLU A 287 16.56 -1.18 22.57
C GLU A 287 15.80 -1.99 21.50
N LYS A 288 16.39 -3.10 21.03
CA LYS A 288 15.75 -4.01 20.07
C LYS A 288 14.52 -4.72 20.65
N ALA A 289 14.61 -5.21 21.89
CA ALA A 289 13.49 -5.90 22.54
C ALA A 289 12.32 -4.94 22.77
N LEU A 290 12.63 -3.70 23.19
CA LEU A 290 11.65 -2.65 23.41
C LEU A 290 10.97 -2.21 22.10
N GLN A 291 11.77 -2.05 21.04
CA GLN A 291 11.26 -1.72 19.70
C GLN A 291 10.35 -2.83 19.16
N GLY A 292 10.73 -4.09 19.32
CA GLY A 292 9.90 -5.24 18.91
C GLY A 292 8.56 -5.31 19.66
N GLU A 293 8.59 -5.20 21.00
CA GLU A 293 7.37 -5.21 21.82
C GLU A 293 6.44 -4.05 21.47
N LEU A 294 7.01 -2.86 21.27
CA LEU A 294 6.29 -1.68 20.86
C LEU A 294 5.59 -1.87 19.51
N LEU A 295 6.36 -2.23 18.49
CA LEU A 295 5.84 -2.40 17.14
C LEU A 295 4.75 -3.48 17.13
N GLY A 296 4.91 -4.56 17.90
CA GLY A 296 3.89 -5.59 18.10
C GLY A 296 2.59 -5.02 18.68
N LYS A 297 2.65 -4.17 19.72
CA LYS A 297 1.46 -3.55 20.28
C LYS A 297 0.79 -2.57 19.32
N ILE A 298 1.56 -1.77 18.58
CA ILE A 298 1.03 -0.84 17.57
C ILE A 298 0.31 -1.64 16.48
N ALA A 299 0.96 -2.67 15.96
CA ALA A 299 0.38 -3.57 14.96
C ALA A 299 -0.92 -4.21 15.46
N ALA A 300 -0.97 -4.66 16.72
CA ALA A 300 -2.19 -5.23 17.30
C ALA A 300 -3.32 -4.18 17.42
N ALA A 301 -2.99 -2.94 17.81
CA ALA A 301 -3.95 -1.84 17.88
C ALA A 301 -4.49 -1.47 16.48
N GLU A 302 -3.62 -1.35 15.48
CA GLU A 302 -4.01 -1.14 14.08
C GLU A 302 -4.90 -2.27 13.56
N ALA A 303 -4.52 -3.54 13.81
CA ALA A 303 -5.31 -4.69 13.36
C ALA A 303 -6.71 -4.72 13.99
N SER A 304 -6.86 -4.32 15.26
CA SER A 304 -8.16 -4.19 15.92
C SER A 304 -9.03 -3.12 15.27
N CYS A 305 -8.43 -2.00 14.88
CA CYS A 305 -9.09 -0.93 14.12
C CYS A 305 -9.49 -1.39 12.72
N ASP A 306 -8.60 -2.09 12.03
CA ASP A 306 -8.85 -2.61 10.68
C ASP A 306 -10.03 -3.59 10.70
N LYS A 307 -10.08 -4.48 11.68
CA LYS A 307 -11.21 -5.42 11.85
C LYS A 307 -12.54 -4.68 12.06
N GLN A 308 -12.55 -3.64 12.91
CA GLN A 308 -13.76 -2.83 13.16
C GLN A 308 -14.18 -2.04 11.91
N TYR A 309 -13.22 -1.51 11.16
CA TYR A 309 -13.46 -0.80 9.91
C TYR A 309 -14.05 -1.74 8.83
N GLN A 310 -13.45 -2.90 8.62
CA GLN A 310 -13.96 -3.88 7.65
C GLN A 310 -15.37 -4.36 8.03
N ALA A 311 -15.63 -4.61 9.31
CA ALA A 311 -16.98 -4.93 9.79
C ALA A 311 -17.98 -3.80 9.49
N LEU A 312 -17.57 -2.54 9.66
CA LEU A 312 -18.39 -1.37 9.35
C LEU A 312 -18.72 -1.26 7.85
N ILE A 313 -17.72 -1.43 6.98
CA ILE A 313 -17.87 -1.37 5.52
C ILE A 313 -18.75 -2.50 5.01
N ASN A 314 -18.55 -3.74 5.47
CA ASN A 314 -19.36 -4.88 5.07
C ASN A 314 -20.83 -4.69 5.50
N LYS A 315 -21.05 -4.14 6.70
CA LYS A 315 -22.40 -3.83 7.18
C LYS A 315 -23.07 -2.75 6.33
N ALA A 316 -22.33 -1.68 6.01
CA ALA A 316 -22.82 -0.64 5.12
C ALA A 316 -23.19 -1.22 3.75
N GLU A 317 -22.30 -1.97 3.11
CA GLU A 317 -22.52 -2.57 1.80
C GLU A 317 -23.78 -3.43 1.74
N THR A 318 -24.03 -4.25 2.78
CA THR A 318 -25.27 -5.02 2.92
C THR A 318 -26.49 -4.11 3.01
N GLU A 319 -26.51 -3.11 3.89
CA GLU A 319 -27.68 -2.22 4.05
C GLU A 319 -27.93 -1.34 2.80
N TYR A 320 -26.89 -0.92 2.09
CA TYR A 320 -27.01 -0.21 0.80
C TYR A 320 -27.60 -1.13 -0.28
N LYS A 321 -27.12 -2.37 -0.37
CA LYS A 321 -27.63 -3.37 -1.32
C LYS A 321 -29.10 -3.73 -1.05
N GLU A 322 -29.47 -3.94 0.21
CA GLU A 322 -30.86 -4.19 0.63
C GLU A 322 -31.79 -3.00 0.29
N ALA A 323 -31.28 -1.78 0.37
CA ALA A 323 -32.02 -0.58 -0.02
C ALA A 323 -32.11 -0.37 -1.55
N GLY A 324 -31.41 -1.17 -2.36
CA GLY A 324 -31.31 -0.99 -3.80
C GLY A 324 -30.53 0.27 -4.19
N ILE A 325 -29.56 0.70 -3.36
CA ILE A 325 -28.78 1.93 -3.53
C ILE A 325 -27.31 1.56 -3.74
N ALA A 326 -26.66 2.17 -4.73
CA ALA A 326 -25.22 2.01 -4.93
C ALA A 326 -24.40 2.65 -3.79
N PHE A 327 -23.41 1.93 -3.25
CA PHE A 327 -22.57 2.43 -2.17
C PHE A 327 -21.41 3.29 -2.68
N ALA A 328 -21.72 4.47 -3.22
CA ALA A 328 -20.74 5.38 -3.84
C ALA A 328 -19.63 5.89 -2.88
N LYS A 329 -19.89 5.91 -1.57
CA LYS A 329 -18.97 6.43 -0.54
C LYS A 329 -17.86 5.46 -0.13
N LYS A 330 -17.90 4.18 -0.55
CA LYS A 330 -16.95 3.13 -0.12
C LYS A 330 -15.48 3.52 -0.35
N SER A 331 -15.16 4.07 -1.52
CA SER A 331 -13.80 4.53 -1.86
C SER A 331 -13.35 5.68 -0.96
N THR A 332 -14.16 6.73 -0.83
CA THR A 332 -13.85 7.91 0.01
C THR A 332 -13.64 7.53 1.48
N TRP A 333 -14.51 6.69 2.06
CA TRP A 333 -14.34 6.25 3.44
C TRP A 333 -13.08 5.40 3.64
N THR A 334 -12.68 4.64 2.61
CA THR A 334 -11.42 3.89 2.62
C THR A 334 -10.23 4.82 2.62
N GLN A 335 -10.22 5.83 1.77
CA GLN A 335 -9.16 6.85 1.75
C GLN A 335 -9.07 7.60 3.09
N GLU A 336 -10.20 8.04 3.65
CA GLU A 336 -10.23 8.71 4.94
C GLU A 336 -9.72 7.82 6.09
N TYR A 337 -10.06 6.53 6.07
CA TYR A 337 -9.56 5.58 7.07
C TYR A 337 -8.05 5.35 6.93
N GLN A 338 -7.54 5.21 5.71
CA GLN A 338 -6.08 5.09 5.48
C GLN A 338 -5.32 6.34 5.90
N SER A 339 -5.87 7.54 5.65
CA SER A 339 -5.29 8.80 6.11
C SER A 339 -5.12 8.84 7.63
N ILE A 340 -6.09 8.32 8.38
CA ILE A 340 -6.04 8.30 9.86
C ILE A 340 -5.08 7.24 10.37
N LYS A 341 -4.97 6.10 9.68
CA LYS A 341 -3.88 5.16 9.96
C LYS A 341 -2.55 5.88 9.80
N ALA A 342 -2.31 6.54 8.67
CA ALA A 342 -1.06 7.26 8.43
C ALA A 342 -0.79 8.36 9.48
N GLU A 343 -1.82 9.07 9.96
CA GLU A 343 -1.70 10.04 11.06
C GLU A 343 -1.29 9.38 12.38
N ILE A 344 -1.95 8.29 12.77
CA ILE A 344 -1.59 7.49 13.96
C ILE A 344 -0.13 7.05 13.88
N ARG A 345 0.32 6.65 12.68
CA ARG A 345 1.67 6.21 12.42
C ARG A 345 2.70 7.31 12.53
N SER A 346 2.41 8.48 11.96
CA SER A 346 3.28 9.64 12.13
C SER A 346 3.37 10.01 13.62
N SER A 347 2.25 10.14 14.31
CA SER A 347 2.21 10.45 15.75
C SER A 347 3.04 9.46 16.58
N ALA A 348 2.98 8.17 16.24
CA ALA A 348 3.77 7.11 16.85
C ALA A 348 5.28 7.34 16.72
N ILE A 349 5.76 7.52 15.48
CA ILE A 349 7.17 7.78 15.18
C ILE A 349 7.64 9.05 15.92
N ASN A 350 6.82 10.09 15.94
CA ASN A 350 7.19 11.39 16.52
C ASN A 350 7.43 11.28 18.02
N LYS A 351 6.57 10.53 18.72
CA LYS A 351 6.72 10.29 20.15
C LYS A 351 7.96 9.45 20.45
N LEU A 352 8.31 8.52 19.58
CA LEU A 352 9.53 7.71 19.75
C LEU A 352 10.79 8.53 19.56
N ASN A 353 10.87 9.29 18.47
CA ASN A 353 12.01 10.17 18.20
C ASN A 353 12.19 11.20 19.32
N ALA A 354 11.09 11.72 19.89
CA ALA A 354 11.14 12.65 21.02
C ALA A 354 11.73 12.02 22.29
N VAL A 355 11.47 10.73 22.54
CA VAL A 355 12.08 10.02 23.68
C VAL A 355 13.56 9.79 23.43
N GLN A 356 13.95 9.33 22.24
CA GLN A 356 15.35 9.11 21.88
C GLN A 356 16.19 10.40 21.96
N ALA A 357 15.63 11.56 21.57
CA ALA A 357 16.32 12.85 21.67
C ALA A 357 16.47 13.37 23.11
N SER A 358 15.77 12.76 24.09
CA SER A 358 15.75 13.22 25.49
C SER A 358 16.57 12.35 26.45
N GLY A 359 17.02 11.17 26.00
CA GLY A 359 17.91 10.28 26.74
C GLY A 359 19.36 10.53 26.40
#